data_AF-A0A8T2MHX5-F1
#
_entry.id   AF-A0A8T2MHX5-F1
#
_cell.length_a   1.000
_cell.length_b   1.000
_cell.length_c   1.000
_cell.angle_alpha   90.00
_cell.angle_beta   90.00
_cell.angle_gamma   90.00
#
_symmetry.space_group_name_H-M   'P 1'
#
loop_
_entity.id
_entity.type
_entity.pdbx_description
1 polymer ?
#
loop_
_entity_poly.entity_id
_entity_poly.type
_entity_poly.pdbx_seq_one_letter_code
_entity_poly.pdbx_strand_id
1 'polypeptide(L)'
;MLVPVGISECILLLFKQGISMNNLNDPPRWNIRPDPQGGADGGKWNYALLVPMLGLAAFRWIWTRESQRQIQEIKVQYDQDMSALARDMEFKYKEILTENRRTAAVLELELEKERQRVLGYRKALVSQSQQLLAERKQLQKEREEVEKEKRRAVQSGAAGIALHMALEREEEWHQKAKTLLDELELQLVERQEAFCSLLLPRERRMEMEKNLLLKVAKDPVGAELGLEEDLRDIFSNDRHCADLLNMDKRKNGKLMWLYLRYWQLQVTLQKHKRAEEALKGPLPNAK
;
A
#
# COMPACT_ATOMS: atom_id res chain seq x y z
N MET A 1 -13.04 27.93 8.17
CA MET A 1 -12.38 28.70 9.25
C MET A 1 -10.93 28.26 9.32
N LEU A 2 -10.02 29.22 9.58
CA LEU A 2 -8.55 29.16 9.62
C LEU A 2 -7.83 29.57 8.30
N VAL A 3 -7.17 30.73 8.42
CA VAL A 3 -6.28 31.53 7.53
C VAL A 3 -4.83 31.01 7.75
N PRO A 4 -3.83 31.04 6.81
CA PRO A 4 -3.26 32.27 6.17
C PRO A 4 -2.76 32.11 4.71
N VAL A 5 -2.94 33.08 3.79
CA VAL A 5 -2.15 34.31 3.51
C VAL A 5 -0.63 34.21 3.72
N GLY A 6 0.13 34.39 2.63
CA GLY A 6 1.60 34.41 2.58
C GLY A 6 2.11 33.22 1.77
N ILE A 7 2.59 33.36 0.53
CA ILE A 7 3.90 33.91 0.17
C ILE A 7 3.80 34.44 -1.28
N SER A 8 2.99 35.48 -1.53
CA SER A 8 2.91 36.14 -2.85
C SER A 8 3.33 37.61 -2.84
N GLU A 9 3.79 38.13 -1.70
CA GLU A 9 4.30 39.50 -1.56
C GLU A 9 5.80 39.61 -1.22
N CYS A 10 6.53 38.49 -1.09
CA CYS A 10 7.96 38.51 -0.73
C CYS A 10 8.94 38.56 -1.93
N ILE A 11 8.48 38.56 -3.18
CA ILE A 11 9.38 38.63 -4.36
C ILE A 11 9.29 39.98 -5.08
N LEU A 12 8.29 40.82 -4.76
CA LEU A 12 8.13 42.15 -5.37
C LEU A 12 8.68 43.31 -4.52
N LEU A 13 9.39 43.03 -3.43
CA LEU A 13 10.01 44.03 -2.54
C LEU A 13 11.54 43.88 -2.38
N LEU A 14 12.20 43.11 -3.26
CA LEU A 14 13.67 42.99 -3.29
C LEU A 14 14.29 43.40 -4.64
N PHE A 15 13.61 44.28 -5.39
CA PHE A 15 14.19 44.96 -6.58
C PHE A 15 13.94 46.47 -6.55
N LYS A 16 13.94 47.07 -5.36
CA LYS A 16 13.85 48.52 -5.17
C LYS A 16 14.84 49.04 -4.13
N GLN A 17 16.10 48.60 -4.20
CA GLN A 17 17.20 49.30 -3.56
C GLN A 17 18.53 48.93 -4.21
N GLY A 18 19.27 49.94 -4.65
CA GLY A 18 20.54 49.83 -5.38
C GLY A 18 20.29 49.76 -6.89
N ILE A 19 20.74 50.68 -7.74
CA ILE A 19 21.82 51.65 -7.61
C ILE A 19 21.35 52.90 -8.36
N SER A 20 21.37 54.04 -7.66
CA SER A 20 21.40 55.36 -8.28
C SER A 20 22.68 55.45 -9.11
N MET A 21 22.65 54.99 -10.35
CA MET A 21 23.69 55.30 -11.31
C MET A 21 23.45 56.73 -11.76
N ASN A 22 24.21 57.63 -11.13
CA ASN A 22 24.30 59.03 -11.49
C ASN A 22 24.43 59.15 -13.01
N ASN A 23 23.43 59.79 -13.62
CA ASN A 23 23.46 60.15 -15.03
C ASN A 23 24.58 61.18 -15.22
N LEU A 24 25.74 60.73 -15.68
CA LEU A 24 26.96 61.52 -15.89
C LEU A 24 26.90 62.38 -17.18
N ASN A 25 25.71 62.57 -17.77
CA ASN A 25 25.54 63.32 -19.02
C ASN A 25 25.07 64.78 -18.85
N ASP A 26 24.86 65.27 -17.63
CA ASP A 26 24.56 66.69 -17.38
C ASP A 26 25.77 67.39 -16.73
N PRO A 27 26.58 68.18 -17.48
CA PRO A 27 27.60 68.99 -16.85
C PRO A 27 26.95 70.17 -16.08
N PRO A 28 27.42 70.50 -14.87
CA PRO A 28 26.90 71.65 -14.13
C PRO A 28 27.15 72.94 -14.93
N ARG A 29 26.10 73.77 -15.05
CA ARG A 29 26.15 75.11 -15.64
C ARG A 29 27.36 75.90 -15.10
N TRP A 30 28.38 76.08 -15.93
CA TRP A 30 29.41 77.08 -15.69
C TRP A 30 28.82 78.46 -16.02
N ASN A 31 28.37 79.15 -14.98
CA ASN A 31 28.03 80.56 -15.03
C ASN A 31 29.33 81.38 -15.05
N ILE A 32 29.80 81.78 -16.24
CA ILE A 32 30.74 82.89 -16.38
C ILE A 32 30.15 83.82 -17.45
N ARG A 33 29.44 84.87 -17.01
CA ARG A 33 29.18 86.05 -17.84
C ARG A 33 30.41 86.95 -17.76
N PRO A 34 31.01 87.38 -18.88
CA PRO A 34 31.88 88.53 -18.84
C PRO A 34 31.00 89.78 -18.82
N ASP A 35 31.03 90.52 -17.71
CA ASP A 35 30.50 91.88 -17.64
C ASP A 35 31.45 92.81 -18.43
N PRO A 36 30.97 93.70 -19.31
CA PRO A 36 31.84 94.59 -20.06
C PRO A 36 32.08 95.85 -19.23
N GLN A 37 33.17 95.87 -18.46
CA GLN A 37 33.64 97.12 -17.88
C GLN A 37 35.16 97.23 -17.92
N GLY A 38 35.63 98.13 -18.80
CA GLY A 38 36.87 98.86 -18.62
C GLY A 38 38.13 98.28 -19.28
N GLY A 39 38.56 98.94 -20.36
CA GLY A 39 39.93 99.44 -20.48
C GLY A 39 41.06 98.45 -20.79
N ALA A 40 41.52 98.53 -22.04
CA ALA A 40 42.91 98.53 -22.50
C ALA A 40 44.00 97.63 -21.82
N ASP A 41 44.70 96.93 -22.72
CA ASP A 41 46.13 96.62 -22.71
C ASP A 41 46.61 95.21 -22.28
N GLY A 42 47.68 94.77 -22.93
CA GLY A 42 48.06 93.37 -23.19
C GLY A 42 48.44 92.46 -22.01
N GLY A 43 48.41 91.15 -22.25
CA GLY A 43 48.70 90.10 -21.25
C GLY A 43 49.49 88.92 -21.80
N LYS A 44 50.79 88.88 -21.47
CA LYS A 44 51.75 87.80 -21.73
C LYS A 44 51.58 86.64 -20.73
N TRP A 45 51.31 85.45 -21.27
CA TRP A 45 51.50 84.08 -20.75
C TRP A 45 50.61 83.54 -19.61
N ASN A 46 49.96 82.40 -19.89
CA ASN A 46 49.67 81.37 -18.88
C ASN A 46 49.93 79.95 -19.43
N TYR A 47 51.14 79.72 -19.95
CA TYR A 47 51.56 78.39 -20.46
C TYR A 47 51.83 77.37 -19.32
N ALA A 48 52.05 77.86 -18.09
CA ALA A 48 52.27 77.00 -16.92
C ALA A 48 51.00 76.25 -16.45
N LEU A 49 49.81 76.80 -16.71
CA LEU A 49 48.53 76.11 -16.47
C LEU A 49 48.07 75.25 -17.66
N LEU A 50 48.47 75.63 -18.88
CA LEU A 50 48.08 74.93 -20.11
C LEU A 50 48.72 73.54 -20.23
N VAL A 51 49.99 73.39 -19.84
CA VAL A 51 50.69 72.10 -19.96
C VAL A 51 50.10 71.02 -19.02
N PRO A 52 49.84 71.29 -17.73
CA PRO A 52 49.12 70.34 -16.86
C PRO A 52 47.69 70.06 -17.33
N MET A 53 46.97 71.05 -17.85
CA MET A 53 45.60 70.87 -18.35
C MET A 53 45.54 70.03 -19.62
N LEU A 54 46.50 70.21 -20.54
CA LEU A 54 46.64 69.37 -21.74
C LEU A 54 47.06 67.95 -21.37
N GLY A 55 47.98 67.78 -20.41
CA GLY A 55 48.37 66.46 -19.87
C GLY A 55 47.20 65.72 -19.21
N LEU A 56 46.37 66.41 -18.42
CA LEU A 56 45.16 65.85 -17.82
C LEU A 56 44.09 65.51 -18.86
N ALA A 57 43.91 66.34 -19.90
CA ALA A 57 42.99 66.05 -20.99
C ALA A 57 43.45 64.82 -21.80
N ALA A 58 44.75 64.71 -22.11
CA ALA A 58 45.33 63.55 -22.77
C ALA A 58 45.26 62.29 -21.91
N PHE A 59 45.53 62.38 -20.60
CA PHE A 59 45.37 61.27 -19.66
C PHE A 59 43.90 60.84 -19.53
N ARG A 60 42.96 61.79 -19.41
CA ARG A 60 41.52 61.52 -19.41
C ARG A 60 41.09 60.85 -20.72
N TRP A 61 41.61 61.28 -21.86
CA TRP A 61 41.32 60.66 -23.15
C TRP A 61 41.91 59.25 -23.27
N ILE A 62 43.18 59.06 -22.89
CA ILE A 62 43.85 57.75 -22.87
C ILE A 62 43.11 56.79 -21.93
N TRP A 63 42.78 57.23 -20.72
CA TRP A 63 42.07 56.43 -19.72
C TRP A 63 40.62 56.14 -20.13
N THR A 64 39.92 57.12 -20.69
CA THR A 64 38.54 56.93 -21.19
C THR A 64 38.54 55.95 -22.36
N ARG A 65 39.52 56.03 -23.26
CA ARG A 65 39.68 55.13 -24.40
C ARG A 65 39.97 53.69 -23.95
N GLU A 66 40.88 53.51 -23.01
CA GLU A 66 41.24 52.19 -22.49
C GLU A 66 40.09 51.57 -21.65
N SER A 67 39.41 52.39 -20.84
CA SER A 67 38.23 51.97 -20.08
C SER A 67 37.06 51.61 -20.99
N GLN A 68 36.78 52.40 -22.03
CA GLN A 68 35.74 52.08 -23.02
C GLN A 68 36.03 50.77 -23.74
N ARG A 69 37.30 50.49 -24.06
CA ARG A 69 37.72 49.23 -24.67
C ARG A 69 37.46 48.04 -23.75
N GLN A 70 37.86 48.12 -22.48
CA GLN A 70 37.61 47.05 -21.51
C GLN A 70 36.11 46.82 -21.28
N ILE A 71 35.31 47.89 -21.23
CA ILE A 71 33.84 47.79 -21.11
C ILE A 71 33.25 47.12 -22.35
N GLN A 72 33.75 47.43 -23.55
CA GLN A 72 33.30 46.80 -24.79
C GLN A 72 33.69 45.32 -24.84
N GLU A 73 34.92 44.96 -24.44
CA GLU A 73 35.39 43.58 -24.40
C GLU A 73 34.55 42.74 -23.43
N ILE A 74 34.29 43.25 -22.21
CA ILE A 74 33.44 42.57 -21.22
C ILE A 74 31.99 42.47 -21.72
N LYS A 75 31.45 43.50 -22.38
CA LYS A 75 30.10 43.44 -22.97
C LYS A 75 30.00 42.38 -24.05
N VAL A 76 30.99 42.32 -24.95
CA VAL A 76 31.02 41.32 -26.02
C VAL A 76 31.14 39.91 -25.44
N GLN A 77 31.99 39.70 -24.43
CA GLN A 77 32.08 38.42 -23.73
C GLN A 77 30.77 38.05 -23.05
N TYR A 78 30.15 38.99 -22.33
CA TYR A 78 28.86 38.75 -21.67
C TYR A 78 27.75 38.43 -22.67
N ASP A 79 27.67 39.14 -23.78
CA ASP A 79 26.68 38.89 -24.84
C ASP A 79 26.92 37.52 -25.50
N GLN A 80 28.19 37.15 -25.70
CA GLN A 80 28.57 35.82 -26.19
C GLN A 80 28.17 34.72 -25.21
N ASP A 81 28.52 34.85 -23.94
CA ASP A 81 28.20 33.89 -22.88
C ASP A 81 26.68 33.75 -22.69
N MET A 82 25.95 34.88 -22.70
CA MET A 82 24.49 34.88 -22.60
C MET A 82 23.85 34.19 -23.80
N SER A 83 24.37 34.41 -25.01
CA SER A 83 23.88 33.74 -26.22
C SER A 83 24.19 32.24 -26.22
N ALA A 84 25.34 31.84 -25.69
CA ALA A 84 25.72 30.43 -25.53
C ALA A 84 24.82 29.74 -24.49
N LEU A 85 24.59 30.38 -23.35
CA LEU A 85 23.71 29.90 -22.29
C LEU A 85 22.26 29.78 -22.78
N ALA A 86 21.76 30.75 -23.52
CA ALA A 86 20.42 30.71 -24.10
C ALA A 86 20.25 29.51 -25.06
N ARG A 87 21.24 29.26 -25.93
CA ARG A 87 21.22 28.11 -26.85
C ARG A 87 21.29 26.77 -26.12
N ASP A 88 22.13 26.65 -25.09
CA ASP A 88 22.23 25.44 -24.28
C ASP A 88 20.91 25.13 -23.54
N MET A 89 20.29 26.17 -22.95
CA MET A 89 18.99 26.02 -22.30
C MET A 89 17.87 25.65 -23.28
N GLU A 90 17.84 26.25 -24.47
CA GLU A 90 16.89 25.85 -25.52
C GLU A 90 17.09 24.41 -25.98
N PHE A 91 18.35 23.96 -26.10
CA PHE A 91 18.66 22.60 -26.48
C PHE A 91 18.18 21.61 -25.40
N LYS A 92 18.53 21.85 -24.13
CA LYS A 92 18.07 21.04 -22.99
C LYS A 92 16.55 20.99 -22.88
N TYR A 93 15.88 22.12 -23.09
CA TYR A 93 14.42 22.16 -23.07
C TYR A 93 13.80 21.31 -24.19
N LYS A 94 14.34 21.40 -25.41
CA LYS A 94 13.89 20.58 -26.55
C LYS A 94 14.16 19.09 -26.30
N GLU A 95 15.33 18.76 -25.75
CA GLU A 95 15.71 17.39 -25.40
C GLU A 95 14.72 16.80 -24.38
N ILE A 96 14.50 17.49 -23.25
CA ILE A 96 13.54 17.09 -22.21
C ILE A 96 12.13 16.92 -22.79
N LEU A 97 11.69 17.82 -23.68
CA LEU A 97 10.38 17.69 -24.33
C LEU A 97 10.30 16.43 -25.20
N THR A 98 11.35 16.12 -25.95
CA THR A 98 11.37 14.91 -26.79
C THR A 98 11.44 13.64 -25.96
N GLU A 99 12.22 13.64 -24.88
CA GLU A 99 12.32 12.53 -23.94
C GLU A 99 10.98 12.30 -23.24
N ASN A 100 10.35 13.35 -22.70
CA ASN A 100 9.03 13.26 -22.08
C ASN A 100 7.96 12.74 -23.04
N ARG A 101 8.00 13.11 -24.32
CA ARG A 101 7.07 12.57 -25.32
C ARG A 101 7.31 11.07 -25.56
N ARG A 102 8.57 10.65 -25.61
CA ARG A 102 8.93 9.22 -25.76
C ARG A 102 8.50 8.41 -24.55
N THR A 103 8.80 8.89 -23.34
CA THR A 103 8.41 8.21 -22.10
C THR A 103 6.89 8.13 -21.96
N ALA A 104 6.16 9.21 -22.28
CA ALA A 104 4.70 9.19 -22.31
C ALA A 104 4.15 8.12 -23.26
N ALA A 105 4.66 8.05 -24.50
CA ALA A 105 4.22 7.05 -25.48
C ALA A 105 4.53 5.61 -25.03
N VAL A 106 5.69 5.37 -24.39
CA VAL A 106 6.04 4.06 -23.85
C VAL A 106 5.10 3.66 -22.71
N LEU A 107 4.84 4.59 -21.78
CA LEU A 107 3.95 4.36 -20.64
C LEU A 107 2.50 4.09 -21.08
N GLU A 108 2.01 4.80 -22.10
CA GLU A 108 0.69 4.54 -22.69
C GLU A 108 0.58 3.12 -23.24
N LEU A 109 1.60 2.66 -23.96
CA LEU A 109 1.65 1.31 -24.52
C LEU A 109 1.77 0.23 -23.44
N GLU A 110 2.55 0.46 -22.38
CA GLU A 110 2.60 -0.45 -21.23
C GLU A 110 1.26 -0.53 -20.51
N LEU A 111 0.59 0.60 -20.34
CA LEU A 111 -0.72 0.68 -19.71
C LEU A 111 -1.79 -0.07 -20.54
N GLU A 112 -1.74 0.01 -21.87
CA GLU A 112 -2.59 -0.80 -22.73
C GLU A 112 -2.34 -2.30 -22.61
N LYS A 113 -1.05 -2.71 -22.55
CA LYS A 113 -0.68 -4.13 -22.34
C LYS A 113 -1.16 -4.64 -20.99
N GLU A 114 -1.03 -3.86 -19.93
CA GLU A 114 -1.53 -4.23 -18.60
C GLU A 114 -3.05 -4.30 -18.58
N ARG A 115 -3.75 -3.35 -19.22
CA ARG A 115 -5.21 -3.41 -19.38
C ARG A 115 -5.65 -4.70 -20.09
N GLN A 116 -4.96 -5.07 -21.18
CA GLN A 116 -5.25 -6.32 -21.90
C GLN A 116 -4.99 -7.55 -21.03
N ARG A 117 -3.88 -7.58 -20.28
CA ARG A 117 -3.56 -8.68 -19.34
C ARG A 117 -4.63 -8.80 -18.25
N VAL A 118 -5.01 -7.70 -17.61
CA VAL A 118 -6.07 -7.66 -16.60
C VAL A 118 -7.40 -8.15 -17.17
N LEU A 119 -7.76 -7.75 -18.39
CA LEU A 119 -8.96 -8.26 -19.06
C LEU A 119 -8.88 -9.77 -19.34
N GLY A 120 -7.70 -10.26 -19.75
CA GLY A 120 -7.44 -11.70 -19.93
C GLY A 120 -7.61 -12.48 -18.63
N TYR A 121 -6.98 -12.03 -17.54
CA TYR A 121 -7.13 -12.64 -16.22
C TYR A 121 -8.57 -12.61 -15.72
N ARG A 122 -9.27 -11.48 -15.90
CA ARG A 122 -10.68 -11.36 -15.52
C ARG A 122 -11.55 -12.38 -16.26
N LYS A 123 -11.36 -12.55 -17.57
CA LYS A 123 -12.09 -13.55 -18.37
C LYS A 123 -11.79 -14.97 -17.89
N ALA A 124 -10.51 -15.29 -17.66
CA ALA A 124 -10.10 -16.60 -17.16
C ALA A 124 -10.67 -16.91 -15.77
N LEU A 125 -10.69 -15.93 -14.86
CA LEU A 125 -11.31 -16.06 -13.53
C LEU A 125 -12.82 -16.29 -13.64
N VAL A 126 -13.50 -15.58 -14.53
CA VAL A 126 -14.95 -15.78 -14.76
C VAL A 126 -15.23 -17.17 -15.31
N SER A 127 -14.46 -17.65 -16.30
CA SER A 127 -14.65 -18.99 -16.84
C SER A 127 -14.37 -20.08 -15.80
N GLN A 128 -13.30 -19.92 -15.01
CA GLN A 128 -12.98 -20.84 -13.91
C GLN A 128 -14.08 -20.85 -12.84
N SER A 129 -14.59 -19.66 -12.48
CA SER A 129 -15.70 -19.54 -11.54
C SER A 129 -16.97 -20.22 -12.06
N GLN A 130 -17.29 -20.08 -13.35
CA GLN A 130 -18.43 -20.75 -13.97
C GLN A 130 -18.27 -22.26 -13.98
N GLN A 131 -17.07 -22.77 -14.29
CA GLN A 131 -16.75 -24.19 -14.25
C GLN A 131 -16.94 -24.77 -12.84
N LEU A 132 -16.40 -24.11 -11.81
CA LEU A 132 -16.56 -24.53 -10.42
C LEU A 132 -18.02 -24.51 -9.96
N LEU A 133 -18.81 -23.54 -10.42
CA LEU A 133 -20.24 -23.49 -10.12
C LEU A 133 -21.01 -24.64 -10.79
N ALA A 134 -20.65 -24.98 -12.04
CA ALA A 134 -21.23 -26.12 -12.74
C ALA A 134 -20.87 -27.45 -12.05
N GLU A 135 -19.60 -27.63 -11.68
CA GLU A 135 -19.13 -28.79 -10.93
C GLU A 135 -19.82 -28.91 -9.57
N ARG A 136 -19.92 -27.82 -8.81
CA ARG A 136 -20.66 -27.80 -7.54
C ARG A 136 -22.12 -28.21 -7.73
N LYS A 137 -22.77 -27.74 -8.79
CA LYS A 137 -24.16 -28.11 -9.10
C LYS A 137 -24.28 -29.59 -9.46
N GLN A 138 -23.31 -30.13 -10.18
CA GLN A 138 -23.26 -31.55 -10.53
C GLN A 138 -23.07 -32.41 -9.28
N LEU A 139 -22.08 -32.10 -8.44
CA LEU A 139 -21.85 -32.80 -7.17
C LEU A 139 -23.05 -32.72 -6.24
N GLN A 140 -23.78 -31.60 -6.26
CA GLN A 140 -25.01 -31.48 -5.47
C GLN A 140 -26.11 -32.42 -5.97
N LYS A 141 -26.29 -32.57 -7.29
CA LYS A 141 -27.24 -33.53 -7.86
C LYS A 141 -26.85 -34.97 -7.54
N GLU A 142 -25.58 -35.33 -7.74
CA GLU A 142 -25.06 -36.66 -7.42
C GLU A 142 -25.28 -36.98 -5.93
N ARG A 143 -25.05 -35.99 -5.05
CA ARG A 143 -25.35 -36.12 -3.64
C ARG A 143 -26.84 -36.39 -3.37
N GLU A 144 -27.74 -35.68 -4.04
CA GLU A 144 -29.20 -35.90 -3.91
C GLU A 144 -29.62 -37.26 -4.44
N GLU A 145 -29.04 -37.73 -5.54
CA GLU A 145 -29.29 -39.06 -6.11
C GLU A 145 -28.81 -40.17 -5.18
N VAL A 146 -27.57 -40.09 -4.69
CA VAL A 146 -27.02 -41.03 -3.70
C VAL A 146 -27.84 -41.02 -2.42
N GLU A 147 -28.32 -39.85 -1.97
CA GLU A 147 -29.15 -39.74 -0.78
C GLU A 147 -30.52 -40.43 -0.97
N LYS A 148 -31.12 -40.30 -2.16
CA LYS A 148 -32.35 -41.01 -2.53
C LYS A 148 -32.15 -42.52 -2.61
N GLU A 149 -31.03 -42.97 -3.18
CA GLU A 149 -30.67 -44.40 -3.23
C GLU A 149 -30.44 -44.96 -1.83
N LYS A 150 -29.69 -44.24 -0.98
CA LYS A 150 -29.52 -44.58 0.43
C LYS A 150 -30.87 -44.72 1.13
N ARG A 151 -31.80 -43.77 0.96
CA ARG A 151 -33.14 -43.86 1.56
C ARG A 151 -33.87 -45.13 1.11
N ARG A 152 -33.85 -45.44 -0.18
CA ARG A 152 -34.49 -46.67 -0.72
C ARG A 152 -33.86 -47.94 -0.14
N ALA A 153 -32.53 -48.01 -0.11
CA ALA A 153 -31.80 -49.17 0.41
C ALA A 153 -32.01 -49.37 1.92
N VAL A 154 -32.03 -48.29 2.71
CA VAL A 154 -32.30 -48.36 4.16
C VAL A 154 -33.75 -48.73 4.45
N GLN A 155 -34.71 -48.27 3.65
CA GLN A 155 -36.14 -48.53 3.85
C GLN A 155 -36.59 -49.92 3.37
N SER A 156 -35.74 -50.67 2.65
CA SER A 156 -36.11 -51.96 2.07
C SER A 156 -35.38 -53.14 2.73
N GLY A 157 -36.15 -54.14 3.14
CA GLY A 157 -35.63 -55.46 3.53
C GLY A 157 -35.04 -55.56 4.94
N ALA A 158 -34.72 -56.80 5.33
CA ALA A 158 -34.20 -57.14 6.65
C ALA A 158 -32.83 -56.51 6.94
N ALA A 159 -31.98 -56.34 5.91
CA ALA A 159 -30.68 -55.70 6.03
C ALA A 159 -30.78 -54.20 6.38
N GLY A 160 -31.77 -53.49 5.82
CA GLY A 160 -32.04 -52.09 6.15
C GLY A 160 -32.47 -51.90 7.60
N ILE A 161 -33.34 -52.77 8.11
CA ILE A 161 -33.76 -52.78 9.52
C ILE A 161 -32.56 -53.06 10.44
N ALA A 162 -31.72 -54.05 10.12
CA ALA A 162 -30.53 -54.37 10.90
C ALA A 162 -29.56 -53.16 10.96
N LEU A 163 -29.37 -52.45 9.84
CA LEU A 163 -28.57 -51.23 9.80
C LEU A 163 -29.17 -50.10 10.63
N HIS A 164 -30.50 -49.91 10.59
CA HIS A 164 -31.17 -48.90 11.42
C HIS A 164 -30.95 -49.16 12.92
N MET A 165 -31.14 -50.41 13.34
CA MET A 165 -30.90 -50.85 14.72
C MET A 165 -29.44 -50.73 15.13
N ALA A 166 -28.49 -50.91 14.21
CA ALA A 166 -27.07 -50.69 14.47
C ALA A 166 -26.74 -49.19 14.62
N LEU A 167 -27.33 -48.32 13.80
CA LEU A 167 -27.16 -46.87 13.89
C LEU A 167 -27.77 -46.27 15.14
N GLU A 168 -28.93 -46.78 15.59
CA GLU A 168 -29.57 -46.35 16.84
C GLU A 168 -28.70 -46.65 18.06
N ARG A 169 -28.03 -47.80 18.08
CA ARG A 169 -27.09 -48.15 19.16
C ARG A 169 -25.89 -47.20 19.23
N GLU A 170 -25.42 -46.72 18.08
CA GLU A 170 -24.33 -45.73 18.01
C GLU A 170 -24.82 -44.28 18.17
N GLU A 171 -26.13 -44.03 18.29
CA GLU A 171 -26.67 -42.68 18.45
C GLU A 171 -26.25 -42.04 19.76
N GLU A 172 -26.19 -42.82 20.85
CA GLU A 172 -25.79 -42.29 22.15
C GLU A 172 -24.34 -41.78 22.13
N TRP A 173 -23.43 -42.54 21.51
CA TRP A 173 -22.04 -42.11 21.33
C TRP A 173 -21.95 -40.90 20.41
N HIS A 174 -22.71 -40.89 19.31
CA HIS A 174 -22.75 -39.75 18.39
C HIS A 174 -23.22 -38.47 19.08
N GLN A 175 -24.26 -38.58 19.92
CA GLN A 175 -24.79 -37.45 20.66
C GLN A 175 -23.80 -36.96 21.72
N LYS A 176 -23.11 -37.86 22.42
CA LYS A 176 -22.01 -37.50 23.34
C LYS A 176 -20.87 -36.76 22.61
N ALA A 177 -20.45 -37.29 21.47
CA ALA A 177 -19.42 -36.68 20.63
C ALA A 177 -19.82 -35.28 20.13
N LYS A 178 -21.07 -35.13 19.69
CA LYS A 178 -21.60 -33.85 19.24
C LYS A 178 -21.63 -32.81 20.36
N THR A 179 -22.14 -33.19 21.55
CA THR A 179 -22.14 -32.29 22.71
C THR A 179 -20.72 -31.87 23.09
N LEU A 180 -19.76 -32.80 23.07
CA LEU A 180 -18.35 -32.48 23.32
C LEU A 180 -17.81 -31.46 22.31
N LEU A 181 -18.10 -31.63 21.01
CA LEU A 181 -17.67 -30.70 19.96
C LEU A 181 -18.36 -29.33 20.08
N ASP A 182 -19.64 -29.28 20.44
CA ASP A 182 -20.38 -28.03 20.65
C ASP A 182 -19.82 -27.25 21.86
N GLU A 183 -19.46 -27.94 22.93
CA GLU A 183 -18.77 -27.33 24.08
C GLU A 183 -17.35 -26.87 23.71
N LEU A 184 -16.62 -27.66 22.93
CA LEU A 184 -15.28 -27.34 22.48
C LEU A 184 -15.28 -26.11 21.56
N GLU A 185 -16.27 -25.98 20.68
CA GLU A 185 -16.49 -24.80 19.85
C GLU A 185 -16.60 -23.54 20.71
N LEU A 186 -17.44 -23.56 21.74
CA LEU A 186 -17.61 -22.42 22.64
C LEU A 186 -16.28 -22.02 23.31
N GLN A 187 -15.56 -23.00 23.85
CA GLN A 187 -14.29 -22.76 24.52
C GLN A 187 -13.18 -22.28 23.56
N LEU A 188 -13.17 -22.77 22.32
CA LEU A 188 -12.25 -22.28 21.29
C LEU A 188 -12.56 -20.85 20.88
N VAL A 189 -13.83 -20.47 20.78
CA VAL A 189 -14.23 -19.06 20.54
C VAL A 189 -13.74 -18.16 21.67
N GLU A 190 -13.92 -18.58 22.93
CA GLU A 190 -13.41 -17.81 24.06
C GLU A 190 -11.88 -17.73 24.09
N ARG A 191 -11.19 -18.84 23.79
CA ARG A 191 -9.72 -18.86 23.71
C ARG A 191 -9.24 -17.91 22.62
N GLN A 192 -9.88 -17.93 21.45
CA GLN A 192 -9.47 -17.12 20.31
C GLN A 192 -9.78 -15.63 20.55
N GLU A 193 -10.89 -15.32 21.21
CA GLU A 193 -11.18 -13.98 21.71
C GLU A 193 -10.09 -13.50 22.68
N ALA A 194 -9.66 -14.35 23.61
CA ALA A 194 -8.56 -14.04 24.52
C ALA A 194 -7.21 -13.89 23.82
N PHE A 195 -6.97 -14.62 22.73
CA PHE A 195 -5.78 -14.47 21.91
C PHE A 195 -5.78 -13.14 21.14
N CYS A 196 -6.92 -12.74 20.59
CA CYS A 196 -7.06 -11.53 19.78
C CYS A 196 -7.26 -10.25 20.60
N SER A 197 -7.67 -10.36 21.86
CA SER A 197 -7.79 -9.24 22.77
C SER A 197 -6.42 -8.73 23.21
N LEU A 198 -6.22 -7.41 23.10
CA LEU A 198 -5.03 -6.72 23.61
C LEU A 198 -5.04 -6.59 25.15
N LEU A 199 -6.22 -6.71 25.77
CA LEU A 199 -6.43 -6.43 27.19
C LEU A 199 -6.33 -7.68 28.08
N LEU A 200 -6.47 -8.88 27.50
CA LEU A 200 -6.50 -10.12 28.27
C LEU A 200 -5.07 -10.61 28.58
N PRO A 201 -4.76 -10.95 29.85
CA PRO A 201 -3.44 -11.46 30.22
C PRO A 201 -3.10 -12.77 29.52
N ARG A 202 -1.81 -12.96 29.21
CA ARG A 202 -1.29 -14.18 28.55
C ARG A 202 -1.51 -15.42 29.42
N GLU A 203 -1.47 -15.25 30.74
CA GLU A 203 -1.68 -16.29 31.75
C GLU A 203 -3.06 -16.93 31.60
N ARG A 204 -4.10 -16.09 31.43
CA ARG A 204 -5.47 -16.56 31.24
C ARG A 204 -5.61 -17.41 29.98
N ARG A 205 -4.94 -17.02 28.89
CA ARG A 205 -4.92 -17.82 27.65
C ARG A 205 -4.23 -19.18 27.87
N MET A 206 -3.08 -19.19 28.52
CA MET A 206 -2.35 -20.43 28.81
C MET A 206 -3.13 -21.39 29.71
N GLU A 207 -3.87 -20.85 30.69
CA GLU A 207 -4.76 -21.63 31.54
C GLU A 207 -5.91 -22.26 30.74
N MET A 208 -6.55 -21.49 29.86
CA MET A 208 -7.59 -22.01 28.96
C MET A 208 -7.07 -23.14 28.06
N GLU A 209 -5.90 -22.97 27.45
CA GLU A 209 -5.28 -23.98 26.59
C GLU A 209 -4.97 -25.28 27.35
N LYS A 210 -4.41 -25.16 28.57
CA LYS A 210 -4.16 -26.34 29.43
C LYS A 210 -5.45 -27.04 29.83
N ASN A 211 -6.47 -26.29 30.25
CA ASN A 211 -7.76 -26.84 30.65
C ASN A 211 -8.45 -27.55 29.49
N LEU A 212 -8.36 -26.99 28.27
CA LEU A 212 -8.87 -27.60 27.04
C LEU A 212 -8.20 -28.94 26.74
N LEU A 213 -6.87 -28.99 26.75
CA LEU A 213 -6.12 -30.24 26.51
C LEU A 213 -6.46 -31.30 27.54
N LEU A 214 -6.50 -30.93 28.83
CA LEU A 214 -6.86 -31.86 29.91
C LEU A 214 -8.30 -32.36 29.77
N LYS A 215 -9.24 -31.51 29.33
CA LYS A 215 -10.63 -31.90 29.14
C LYS A 215 -10.76 -32.94 28.03
N VAL A 216 -10.18 -32.70 26.85
CA VAL A 216 -10.30 -33.64 25.74
C VAL A 216 -9.51 -34.93 25.96
N ALA A 217 -8.39 -34.88 26.67
CA ALA A 217 -7.60 -36.07 26.98
C ALA A 217 -8.29 -36.98 28.01
N LYS A 218 -9.07 -36.40 28.93
CA LYS A 218 -9.87 -37.15 29.92
C LYS A 218 -11.18 -37.67 29.35
N ASP A 219 -11.73 -37.00 28.34
CA ASP A 219 -12.96 -37.43 27.71
C ASP A 219 -12.68 -38.66 26.81
N PRO A 220 -13.40 -39.78 26.99
CA PRO A 220 -13.15 -40.99 26.20
C PRO A 220 -13.38 -40.77 24.70
N VAL A 221 -14.35 -39.94 24.32
CA VAL A 221 -14.59 -39.58 22.92
C VAL A 221 -13.49 -38.66 22.40
N GLY A 222 -13.05 -37.72 23.24
CA GLY A 222 -11.95 -36.80 22.90
C GLY A 222 -10.63 -37.54 22.64
N ALA A 223 -10.31 -38.52 23.47
CA ALA A 223 -9.14 -39.37 23.31
C ALA A 223 -9.23 -40.25 22.05
N GLU A 224 -10.38 -40.83 21.78
CA GLU A 224 -10.60 -41.67 20.59
C GLU A 224 -10.51 -40.87 19.28
N LEU A 225 -11.02 -39.64 19.26
CA LEU A 225 -10.96 -38.77 18.09
C LEU A 225 -9.57 -38.14 17.89
N GLY A 226 -8.66 -38.24 18.86
CA GLY A 226 -7.33 -37.64 18.79
C GLY A 226 -7.33 -36.12 18.97
N LEU A 227 -8.35 -35.55 19.64
CA LEU A 227 -8.55 -34.09 19.70
C LEU A 227 -7.39 -33.34 20.37
N GLU A 228 -6.64 -34.00 21.25
CA GLU A 228 -5.53 -33.35 21.95
C GLU A 228 -4.42 -32.88 21.00
N GLU A 229 -4.02 -33.73 20.06
CA GLU A 229 -2.97 -33.39 19.08
C GLU A 229 -3.44 -32.27 18.14
N ASP A 230 -4.68 -32.38 17.65
CA ASP A 230 -5.30 -31.38 16.79
C ASP A 230 -5.44 -30.02 17.49
N LEU A 231 -5.78 -30.00 18.78
CA LEU A 231 -5.83 -28.77 19.57
C LEU A 231 -4.44 -28.14 19.73
N ARG A 232 -3.39 -28.93 19.92
CA ARG A 232 -2.01 -28.42 19.98
C ARG A 232 -1.60 -27.76 18.67
N ASP A 233 -2.03 -28.31 17.54
CA ASP A 233 -1.82 -27.71 16.22
C ASP A 233 -2.55 -26.36 16.09
N ILE A 234 -3.85 -26.32 16.43
CA ILE A 234 -4.64 -25.08 16.44
C ILE A 234 -3.97 -24.00 17.31
N PHE A 235 -3.56 -24.35 18.54
CA PHE A 235 -2.99 -23.37 19.45
C PHE A 235 -1.67 -22.77 18.94
N SER A 236 -0.89 -23.57 18.20
CA SER A 236 0.40 -23.17 17.65
C SER A 236 0.26 -22.33 16.37
N ASN A 237 -0.74 -22.68 15.53
CA ASN A 237 -0.81 -22.22 14.15
C ASN A 237 -1.97 -21.24 13.86
N ASP A 238 -3.04 -21.20 14.67
CA ASP A 238 -4.14 -20.27 14.45
C ASP A 238 -3.86 -18.87 15.01
N ARG A 239 -3.39 -17.99 14.12
CA ARG A 239 -3.04 -16.60 14.44
C ARG A 239 -4.03 -15.59 13.87
N HIS A 240 -5.16 -16.04 13.31
CA HIS A 240 -6.09 -15.12 12.68
C HIS A 240 -6.96 -14.40 13.72
N CYS A 241 -7.00 -13.08 13.61
CA CYS A 241 -7.90 -12.21 14.35
C CYS A 241 -8.69 -11.37 13.35
N ALA A 242 -10.00 -11.25 13.59
CA ALA A 242 -10.84 -10.33 12.85
C ALA A 242 -10.51 -8.87 13.24
N ASP A 243 -11.05 -7.91 12.49
CA ASP A 243 -10.82 -6.48 12.73
C ASP A 243 -11.14 -6.09 14.19
N LEU A 244 -10.39 -5.13 14.73
CA LEU A 244 -10.51 -4.69 16.14
C LEU A 244 -11.92 -4.18 16.53
N LEU A 245 -12.72 -3.73 15.56
CA LEU A 245 -14.09 -3.24 15.76
C LEU A 245 -15.16 -4.34 15.56
N ASN A 246 -14.74 -5.58 15.32
CA ASN A 246 -15.66 -6.67 15.07
C ASN A 246 -16.26 -7.16 16.40
N MET A 247 -17.58 -7.10 16.50
CA MET A 247 -18.34 -7.58 17.66
C MET A 247 -18.58 -9.09 17.64
N ASP A 248 -18.36 -9.74 16.50
CA ASP A 248 -18.61 -11.16 16.32
C ASP A 248 -17.35 -12.00 16.59
N LYS A 249 -17.27 -12.60 17.78
CA LYS A 249 -16.16 -13.46 18.20
C LYS A 249 -15.92 -14.64 17.26
N ARG A 250 -16.95 -15.08 16.52
CA ARG A 250 -16.85 -16.24 15.61
C ARG A 250 -16.03 -15.98 14.35
N LYS A 251 -15.73 -14.71 14.05
CA LYS A 251 -14.83 -14.37 12.93
C LYS A 251 -13.35 -14.48 13.30
N ASN A 252 -13.04 -14.62 14.60
CA ASN A 252 -11.67 -14.88 15.03
C ASN A 252 -11.33 -16.35 14.73
N GLY A 253 -10.06 -16.59 14.40
CA GLY A 253 -9.58 -17.91 14.02
C GLY A 253 -9.97 -18.31 12.60
N LYS A 254 -9.16 -19.18 12.00
CA LYS A 254 -9.46 -19.80 10.69
C LYS A 254 -9.25 -21.30 10.76
N LEU A 255 -8.13 -21.69 11.36
CA LEU A 255 -7.73 -23.08 11.47
C LEU A 255 -8.66 -23.83 12.42
N MET A 256 -9.05 -23.22 13.55
CA MET A 256 -9.99 -23.84 14.48
C MET A 256 -11.32 -24.24 13.82
N TRP A 257 -11.82 -23.45 12.86
CA TRP A 257 -13.07 -23.74 12.16
C TRP A 257 -12.93 -24.89 11.17
N LEU A 258 -11.77 -25.01 10.53
CA LEU A 258 -11.46 -26.14 9.66
C LEU A 258 -11.40 -27.44 10.45
N TYR A 259 -10.70 -27.44 11.59
CA TYR A 259 -10.63 -28.59 12.49
C TYR A 259 -12.00 -28.95 13.06
N LEU A 260 -12.78 -27.98 13.52
CA LEU A 260 -14.13 -28.25 14.03
C LEU A 260 -15.01 -28.94 12.97
N ARG A 261 -14.93 -28.46 11.72
CA ARG A 261 -15.65 -29.08 10.61
C ARG A 261 -15.14 -30.49 10.31
N TYR A 262 -13.83 -30.69 10.37
CA TYR A 262 -13.20 -31.98 10.20
C TYR A 262 -13.64 -32.96 11.30
N TRP A 263 -13.63 -32.58 12.57
CA TRP A 263 -14.08 -33.41 13.68
C TRP A 263 -15.58 -33.78 13.56
N GLN A 264 -16.44 -32.84 13.17
CA GLN A 264 -17.86 -33.13 12.90
C GLN A 264 -18.04 -34.22 11.83
N LEU A 265 -17.23 -34.16 10.76
CA LEU A 265 -17.22 -35.17 9.71
C LEU A 265 -16.68 -36.51 10.21
N GLN A 266 -15.59 -36.48 10.99
CA GLN A 266 -14.98 -37.68 11.57
C GLN A 266 -15.95 -38.40 12.51
N VAL A 267 -16.68 -37.67 13.36
CA VAL A 267 -17.72 -38.22 14.24
C VAL A 267 -18.84 -38.88 13.43
N THR A 268 -19.29 -38.23 12.34
CA THR A 268 -20.32 -38.79 11.46
C THR A 268 -19.84 -40.07 10.77
N LEU A 269 -18.59 -40.06 10.30
CA LEU A 269 -17.97 -41.20 9.64
C LEU A 269 -17.74 -42.37 10.59
N GLN A 270 -17.28 -42.11 11.82
CA GLN A 270 -17.08 -43.13 12.85
C GLN A 270 -18.40 -43.80 13.26
N LYS A 271 -19.49 -43.03 13.43
CA LYS A 271 -20.82 -43.60 13.68
C LYS A 271 -21.21 -44.64 12.61
N HIS A 272 -20.98 -44.31 11.35
CA HIS A 272 -21.29 -45.22 10.24
C HIS A 272 -20.35 -46.43 10.17
N LYS A 273 -19.04 -46.24 10.41
CA LYS A 273 -18.08 -47.34 10.46
C LYS A 273 -18.39 -48.34 11.57
N ARG A 274 -18.69 -47.86 12.77
CA ARG A 274 -19.07 -48.71 13.90
C ARG A 274 -20.36 -49.48 13.65
N ALA A 275 -21.37 -48.82 13.08
CA ALA A 275 -22.60 -49.49 12.68
C ALA A 275 -22.34 -50.58 11.62
N GLU A 276 -21.43 -50.33 10.68
CA GLU A 276 -21.02 -51.32 9.67
C GLU A 276 -20.24 -52.50 10.30
N GLU A 277 -19.33 -52.24 11.23
CA GLU A 277 -18.60 -53.26 11.99
C GLU A 277 -19.55 -54.13 12.83
N ALA A 278 -20.55 -53.52 13.47
CA ALA A 278 -21.59 -54.22 14.21
C ALA A 278 -22.46 -55.14 13.34
N LEU A 279 -22.55 -54.86 12.02
CA LEU A 279 -23.22 -55.74 11.06
C LEU A 279 -22.32 -56.86 10.53
N LYS A 280 -21.00 -56.64 10.48
CA LYS A 280 -20.01 -57.65 10.07
C LYS A 280 -19.64 -58.62 11.20
N GLY A 281 -19.88 -58.25 12.46
CA GLY A 281 -19.65 -59.11 13.62
C GLY A 281 -20.60 -60.31 13.69
N PRO A 282 -20.21 -61.40 14.38
CA PRO A 282 -21.08 -62.57 14.55
C PRO A 282 -22.36 -62.17 15.30
N LEU A 283 -23.52 -62.58 14.79
CA LEU A 283 -24.81 -62.37 15.46
C LEU A 283 -24.71 -62.84 16.92
N PRO A 284 -25.06 -62.00 17.91
CA PRO A 284 -25.14 -62.47 19.28
C PRO A 284 -26.18 -63.58 19.33
N ASN A 285 -25.76 -64.75 19.83
CA ASN A 285 -26.63 -65.90 20.06
C ASN A 285 -27.83 -65.43 20.89
N ALA A 286 -29.01 -65.39 20.25
CA ALA A 286 -30.27 -65.23 20.94
C ALA A 286 -30.44 -66.43 21.88
N LYS A 287 -30.48 -66.15 23.19
CA LYS A 287 -31.00 -67.06 24.21
C LYS A 287 -32.46 -66.76 24.44
#